data_AF-K9VRH4-F1
#
_entry.id   AF-K9VRH4-F1
#
_cell.length_a   1.000
_cell.length_b   1.000
_cell.length_c   1.000
_cell.angle_alpha   90.00
_cell.angle_beta   90.00
_cell.angle_gamma   90.00
#
_symmetry.space_group_name_H-M   'P 1'
#
loop_
_entity.id
_entity.type
_entity.pdbx_description
1 polymer ?
#
loop_
_entity_poly.entity_id
_entity_poly.type
_entity_poly.pdbx_seq_one_letter_code
_entity_poly.pdbx_strand_id
1 'polypeptide(L)'
;MAIASARNWLELKGPIGDSKNDSTPLIPTFKWDLKGEDEFCGLPGFNPDTDVSEVNLYVSVFPQGEGLLPGDRWSGLGSATTEQDYNPNRVLTAKWENGTWTWNGISQAGSPEEFTLSNDRMLTAGQKYYWAVEAETDKGEKTTAFGNFETLLPAPMNSSNTFSSVTVLTRGIEPENPANSEHSQLIDSQLNGVAKHIYDAGGAVKKYNPATGKWQSVSPQGNNWIFDSNSRSPSAGKPLVLLANWMEGIEQQRLYNSGFAEAAADSLFASMVQLDLEKGGSIGSPSGLYDSTGKLIRTSGSVFNSPLHFVGFGQGAVINSEIVQRLGTFFPNAGGTSPANRDLQMTTVDPYNYKSTDLSGPYRNILDPEIRVWNNVTYADNYYQTNGIGKTLNGRELSGTNWKSDWNVSLNNLGNCSPQLRCGIANDGNRAGLCCICCKCSKGLSQSRRK
;
A
#
# COMPACT_ATOMS: atom_id res chain seq x y z
N MET A 1 -12.40 38.60 -31.44
CA MET A 1 -12.38 38.39 -29.98
C MET A 1 -11.03 37.80 -29.64
N ALA A 2 -10.15 38.59 -29.01
CA ALA A 2 -8.87 38.10 -28.53
C ALA A 2 -9.12 37.22 -27.32
N ILE A 3 -8.69 35.96 -27.38
CA ILE A 3 -8.65 35.08 -26.20
C ILE A 3 -7.58 35.69 -25.30
N ALA A 4 -8.00 36.28 -24.17
CA ALA A 4 -7.09 36.72 -23.14
C ALA A 4 -6.30 35.48 -22.67
N SER A 5 -5.01 35.43 -22.99
CA SER A 5 -4.10 34.46 -22.40
C SER A 5 -4.06 34.78 -20.91
N ALA A 6 -4.70 33.95 -20.08
CA ALA A 6 -4.55 34.02 -18.63
C ALA A 6 -3.04 34.01 -18.32
N ARG A 7 -2.55 35.02 -17.61
CA ARG A 7 -1.14 35.05 -17.20
C ARG A 7 -0.93 33.91 -16.20
N ASN A 8 0.11 33.11 -16.40
CA ASN A 8 0.43 32.06 -15.44
C ASN A 8 1.29 32.62 -14.32
N TRP A 9 0.64 33.05 -13.25
CA TRP A 9 1.25 33.64 -12.05
C TRP A 9 1.55 32.61 -10.96
N LEU A 10 1.43 31.31 -11.28
CA LEU A 10 1.76 30.21 -10.38
C LEU A 10 2.85 29.34 -11.00
N GLU A 11 3.97 29.15 -10.32
CA GLU A 11 5.08 28.32 -10.78
C GLU A 11 5.47 27.27 -9.74
N LEU A 12 5.43 25.99 -10.11
CA LEU A 12 5.88 24.92 -9.22
C LEU A 12 7.42 24.88 -9.18
N LYS A 13 7.99 24.86 -7.96
CA LYS A 13 9.45 24.70 -7.75
C LYS A 13 9.85 23.27 -7.45
N GLY A 14 8.89 22.44 -7.06
CA GLY A 14 9.08 21.03 -6.81
C GLY A 14 8.63 20.65 -5.40
N PRO A 15 8.52 19.34 -5.11
CA PRO A 15 8.77 18.86 -3.78
C PRO A 15 10.28 18.99 -3.47
N ILE A 16 10.63 19.68 -2.38
CA ILE A 16 11.95 19.60 -1.75
C ILE A 16 11.95 18.38 -0.83
N GLY A 17 13.04 17.63 -0.77
CA GLY A 17 13.09 16.42 0.05
C GLY A 17 12.71 15.16 -0.71
N ASP A 18 13.01 15.07 -2.01
CA ASP A 18 12.81 13.87 -2.84
C ASP A 18 14.14 13.26 -3.33
N SER A 19 15.29 13.81 -2.91
CA SER A 19 16.61 13.41 -3.37
C SER A 19 17.29 12.40 -2.43
N LYS A 20 18.31 11.68 -2.94
CA LYS A 20 19.04 10.63 -2.17
C LYS A 20 19.78 11.18 -0.95
N ASN A 21 20.01 12.50 -0.93
CA ASN A 21 20.76 13.18 0.12
C ASN A 21 19.84 13.83 1.16
N ASP A 22 18.52 13.80 0.95
CA ASP A 22 17.57 14.39 1.87
C ASP A 22 17.33 13.49 3.09
N SER A 23 17.15 14.13 4.24
CA SER A 23 16.94 13.42 5.51
C SER A 23 15.53 12.84 5.68
N THR A 24 14.58 13.23 4.81
CA THR A 24 13.16 12.83 4.86
C THR A 24 12.57 12.60 3.44
N PRO A 25 13.14 11.71 2.63
CA PRO A 25 12.84 11.57 1.18
C PRO A 25 11.39 11.19 0.84
N LEU A 26 10.62 10.74 1.85
CA LEU A 26 9.22 10.32 1.71
C LEU A 26 8.24 11.30 2.36
N ILE A 27 8.72 12.42 2.89
CA ILE A 27 7.90 13.46 3.52
C ILE A 27 8.29 14.81 2.88
N PRO A 28 8.09 14.98 1.56
CA PRO A 28 8.55 16.17 0.89
C PRO A 28 7.81 17.42 1.35
N THR A 29 8.48 18.55 1.15
CA THR A 29 7.89 19.89 1.24
C THR A 29 7.59 20.39 -0.17
N PHE A 30 6.32 20.50 -0.52
CA PHE A 30 5.88 21.09 -1.77
C PHE A 30 6.09 22.60 -1.72
N LYS A 31 6.73 23.15 -2.76
CA LYS A 31 6.95 24.59 -2.92
C LYS A 31 6.53 25.07 -4.29
N TRP A 32 5.93 26.25 -4.32
CA TRP A 32 5.56 26.99 -5.51
C TRP A 32 5.71 28.48 -5.26
N ASP A 33 5.83 29.25 -6.33
CA ASP A 33 5.88 30.71 -6.28
C ASP A 33 4.60 31.29 -6.88
N LEU A 34 4.05 32.28 -6.20
CA LEU A 34 2.95 33.13 -6.67
C LEU A 34 3.56 34.46 -7.14
N LYS A 35 3.52 34.72 -8.44
CA LYS A 35 4.28 35.81 -9.07
C LYS A 35 3.53 37.14 -9.05
N GLY A 36 4.11 38.11 -8.34
CA GLY A 36 3.65 39.50 -8.27
C GLY A 36 3.97 40.34 -9.52
N GLU A 37 3.57 41.61 -9.49
CA GLU A 37 3.68 42.56 -10.62
C GLU A 37 5.12 42.75 -11.15
N ASP A 38 6.11 42.62 -10.27
CA ASP A 38 7.53 42.82 -10.60
C ASP A 38 8.18 41.59 -11.25
N GLU A 39 7.44 40.48 -11.39
CA GLU A 39 7.95 39.21 -11.90
C GLU A 39 7.51 38.92 -13.33
N PHE A 40 8.39 38.25 -14.08
CA PHE A 40 8.08 37.83 -15.45
C PHE A 40 6.89 36.87 -15.45
N CYS A 41 5.81 37.27 -16.14
CA CYS A 41 4.49 36.62 -16.18
C CYS A 41 3.59 36.80 -14.94
N GLY A 42 3.96 37.68 -13.99
CA GLY A 42 3.15 37.97 -12.82
C GLY A 42 1.90 38.82 -13.10
N LEU A 43 1.00 38.83 -12.11
CA LEU A 43 -0.24 39.60 -12.14
C LEU A 43 0.01 41.07 -11.75
N PRO A 44 -0.44 42.05 -12.56
CA PRO A 44 -0.32 43.48 -12.19
C PRO A 44 -1.11 43.82 -10.92
N GLY A 45 -0.50 44.55 -9.99
CA GLY A 45 -1.11 44.94 -8.72
C GLY A 45 -1.50 43.75 -7.83
N PHE A 46 -0.78 42.62 -7.95
CA PHE A 46 -0.96 41.43 -7.13
C PHE A 46 0.18 41.30 -6.12
N ASN A 47 -0.19 41.24 -4.85
CA ASN A 47 0.70 40.90 -3.74
C ASN A 47 0.36 39.49 -3.21
N PRO A 48 1.25 38.50 -3.38
CA PRO A 48 1.05 37.13 -2.90
C PRO A 48 0.69 37.00 -1.43
N ASP A 49 1.21 37.91 -0.58
CA ASP A 49 1.00 37.86 0.86
C ASP A 49 -0.39 38.33 1.30
N THR A 50 -1.08 39.13 0.47
CA THR A 50 -2.34 39.78 0.83
C THR A 50 -3.50 39.50 -0.09
N ASP A 51 -3.23 39.16 -1.35
CA ASP A 51 -4.25 39.12 -2.40
C ASP A 51 -4.65 37.69 -2.79
N VAL A 52 -4.10 36.69 -2.08
CA VAL A 52 -4.43 35.27 -2.24
C VAL A 52 -5.52 34.92 -1.24
N SER A 53 -6.68 34.52 -1.77
CA SER A 53 -7.83 34.12 -0.95
C SER A 53 -7.77 32.65 -0.54
N GLU A 54 -7.33 31.79 -1.46
CA GLU A 54 -7.38 30.33 -1.30
C GLU A 54 -6.27 29.65 -2.11
N VAL A 55 -5.68 28.60 -1.54
CA VAL A 55 -4.79 27.68 -2.26
C VAL A 55 -5.17 26.23 -1.95
N ASN A 56 -5.34 25.39 -2.97
CA ASN A 56 -5.54 23.96 -2.83
C ASN A 56 -4.33 23.19 -3.35
N LEU A 57 -3.80 22.29 -2.52
CA LEU A 57 -2.77 21.33 -2.89
C LEU A 57 -3.36 19.94 -3.00
N TYR A 58 -3.15 19.32 -4.15
CA TYR A 58 -3.56 17.95 -4.43
C TYR A 58 -2.35 17.07 -4.69
N VAL A 59 -2.32 15.87 -4.11
CA VAL A 59 -1.30 14.85 -4.37
C VAL A 59 -2.01 13.52 -4.68
N SER A 60 -1.62 12.86 -5.77
CA SER A 60 -2.24 11.63 -6.26
C SER A 60 -1.21 10.71 -6.91
N VAL A 61 -1.55 9.42 -7.00
CA VAL A 61 -0.84 8.45 -7.86
C VAL A 61 -1.37 8.48 -9.30
N PHE A 62 -2.47 9.20 -9.53
CA PHE A 62 -3.08 9.37 -10.85
C PHE A 62 -2.73 10.73 -11.45
N PRO A 63 -2.48 10.79 -12.77
CA PRO A 63 -2.23 12.06 -13.46
C PRO A 63 -3.49 12.93 -13.57
N GLN A 64 -3.29 14.16 -14.07
CA GLN A 64 -4.38 15.03 -14.49
C GLN A 64 -5.35 14.31 -15.42
N GLY A 65 -6.65 14.50 -15.20
CA GLY A 65 -7.73 13.85 -15.94
C GLY A 65 -8.06 12.44 -15.45
N GLU A 66 -7.21 11.83 -14.60
CA GLU A 66 -7.40 10.47 -14.10
C GLU A 66 -7.61 10.39 -12.57
N GLY A 67 -7.84 11.52 -11.91
CA GLY A 67 -8.09 11.59 -10.47
C GLY A 67 -7.02 12.35 -9.70
N LEU A 68 -6.40 13.37 -10.31
CA LEU A 68 -5.51 14.30 -9.61
C LEU A 68 -6.29 15.47 -9.02
N LEU A 69 -7.25 16.01 -9.76
CA LEU A 69 -8.18 17.05 -9.31
C LEU A 69 -9.53 16.44 -8.85
N PRO A 70 -10.37 17.20 -8.14
CA PRO A 70 -11.71 16.76 -7.76
C PRO A 70 -12.58 16.40 -8.98
N GLY A 71 -12.54 17.22 -10.02
CA GLY A 71 -13.36 17.04 -11.23
C GLY A 71 -12.87 15.97 -12.21
N ASP A 72 -11.68 15.39 -11.99
CA ASP A 72 -11.11 14.40 -12.89
C ASP A 72 -11.89 13.09 -12.86
N ARG A 73 -12.39 12.64 -14.02
CA ARG A 73 -13.14 11.40 -14.15
C ARG A 73 -12.26 10.33 -14.78
N TRP A 74 -12.16 9.16 -14.14
CA TRP A 74 -11.56 7.98 -14.75
C TRP A 74 -12.47 6.77 -14.68
N SER A 75 -12.18 5.80 -15.54
CA SER A 75 -13.02 4.63 -15.81
C SER A 75 -13.27 3.72 -14.59
N GLY A 76 -12.51 3.89 -13.50
CA GLY A 76 -12.64 3.12 -12.27
C GLY A 76 -13.63 3.68 -11.23
N LEU A 77 -14.28 4.83 -11.47
CA LEU A 77 -15.17 5.46 -10.50
C LEU A 77 -16.64 5.51 -10.91
N GLY A 78 -17.50 5.11 -9.98
CA GLY A 78 -18.90 5.52 -9.93
C GLY A 78 -19.09 6.94 -9.40
N SER A 79 -20.35 7.38 -9.29
CA SER A 79 -20.85 8.69 -8.82
C SER A 79 -19.93 9.47 -7.86
N ALA A 80 -19.76 10.78 -8.12
CA ALA A 80 -18.97 11.68 -7.28
C ALA A 80 -19.56 11.89 -5.87
N THR A 81 -18.77 12.47 -4.97
CA THR A 81 -19.30 13.06 -3.72
C THR A 81 -20.35 14.13 -4.03
N THR A 82 -21.06 14.60 -2.99
CA THR A 82 -21.96 15.77 -3.10
C THR A 82 -21.24 17.02 -3.61
N GLU A 83 -19.92 17.08 -3.44
CA GLU A 83 -19.04 18.17 -3.87
C GLU A 83 -18.43 17.94 -5.25
N GLN A 84 -18.88 16.91 -5.98
CA GLN A 84 -18.37 16.52 -7.29
C GLN A 84 -16.89 16.10 -7.30
N ASP A 85 -16.35 15.69 -6.14
CA ASP A 85 -15.03 15.04 -6.08
C ASP A 85 -15.18 13.57 -6.49
N TYR A 86 -14.54 13.20 -7.60
CA TYR A 86 -14.50 11.82 -8.09
C TYR A 86 -13.43 11.00 -7.38
N ASN A 87 -12.31 11.57 -6.92
CA ASN A 87 -11.27 10.86 -6.18
C ASN A 87 -11.02 11.47 -4.78
N PRO A 88 -12.01 11.44 -3.86
CA PRO A 88 -11.88 12.06 -2.54
C PRO A 88 -10.81 11.41 -1.65
N ASN A 89 -10.30 10.24 -2.05
CA ASN A 89 -9.33 9.43 -1.30
C ASN A 89 -7.90 9.51 -1.87
N ARG A 90 -7.60 10.56 -2.64
CA ARG A 90 -6.23 10.85 -3.08
C ARG A 90 -5.27 11.01 -1.89
N VAL A 91 -3.96 11.01 -2.15
CA VAL A 91 -2.93 11.03 -1.11
C VAL A 91 -3.09 12.26 -0.21
N LEU A 92 -3.31 13.42 -0.81
CA LEU A 92 -3.57 14.67 -0.09
C LEU A 92 -4.56 15.53 -0.86
N THR A 93 -5.54 16.06 -0.12
CA THR A 93 -6.27 17.29 -0.45
C THR A 93 -6.07 18.21 0.74
N ALA A 94 -5.36 19.31 0.53
CA ALA A 94 -5.12 20.33 1.55
C ALA A 94 -5.56 21.69 1.02
N LYS A 95 -6.23 22.47 1.87
CA LYS A 95 -6.76 23.78 1.55
C LYS A 95 -6.18 24.83 2.49
N TRP A 96 -5.61 25.88 1.94
CA TRP A 96 -5.13 27.06 2.65
C TRP A 96 -6.12 28.19 2.51
N GLU A 97 -6.48 28.81 3.63
CA GLU A 97 -7.22 30.07 3.69
C GLU A 97 -6.75 30.86 4.92
N ASN A 98 -6.64 32.18 4.80
CA ASN A 98 -6.34 33.09 5.92
C ASN A 98 -5.14 32.63 6.78
N GLY A 99 -4.04 32.21 6.13
CA GLY A 99 -2.81 31.79 6.82
C GLY A 99 -2.85 30.40 7.44
N THR A 100 -3.90 29.60 7.18
CA THR A 100 -4.08 28.28 7.79
C THR A 100 -4.34 27.21 6.73
N TRP A 101 -3.52 26.16 6.74
CA TRP A 101 -3.76 24.93 6.01
C TRP A 101 -4.73 24.02 6.77
N THR A 102 -5.66 23.41 6.05
CA THR A 102 -6.63 22.43 6.55
C THR A 102 -6.63 21.18 5.70
N TRP A 103 -6.55 20.01 6.33
CA TRP A 103 -6.62 18.71 5.65
C TRP A 103 -7.07 17.63 6.65
N ASN A 104 -8.01 16.75 6.27
CA ASN A 104 -8.49 15.65 7.13
C ASN A 104 -8.85 16.05 8.57
N GLY A 105 -9.42 17.25 8.77
CA GLY A 105 -9.78 17.78 10.09
C GLY A 105 -8.61 18.32 10.92
N ILE A 106 -7.40 18.34 10.37
CA ILE A 106 -6.22 18.98 10.96
C ILE A 106 -6.14 20.42 10.45
N SER A 107 -5.74 21.35 11.31
CA SER A 107 -5.46 22.75 10.96
C SER A 107 -4.05 23.13 11.42
N GLN A 108 -3.28 23.78 10.56
CA GLN A 108 -1.93 24.23 10.85
C GLN A 108 -1.65 25.58 10.18
N ALA A 109 -1.11 26.53 10.93
CA ALA A 109 -0.67 27.81 10.37
C ALA A 109 0.51 27.60 9.41
N GLY A 110 0.54 28.34 8.31
CA GLY A 110 1.60 28.24 7.31
C GLY A 110 1.46 29.24 6.17
N SER A 111 2.49 29.31 5.34
CA SER A 111 2.52 30.12 4.12
C SER A 111 1.63 29.52 3.02
N PRO A 112 1.01 30.35 2.15
CA PRO A 112 0.29 29.90 0.95
C PRO A 112 1.19 29.31 -0.15
N GLU A 113 2.52 29.33 0.01
CA GLU A 113 3.50 28.92 -1.01
C GLU A 113 4.27 27.63 -0.66
N GLU A 114 4.04 27.09 0.54
CA GLU A 114 4.68 25.85 0.99
C GLU A 114 3.77 24.96 1.82
N PHE A 115 3.93 23.65 1.63
CA PHE A 115 3.28 22.63 2.45
C PHE A 115 4.21 21.44 2.67
N THR A 116 4.52 21.13 3.92
CA THR A 116 5.26 19.91 4.29
C THR A 116 4.29 18.80 4.64
N LEU A 117 4.44 17.64 3.99
CA LEU A 117 3.67 16.46 4.37
C LEU A 117 3.90 16.10 5.83
N SER A 118 2.86 15.63 6.49
CA SER A 118 2.95 15.12 7.85
C SER A 118 3.37 13.64 7.84
N ASN A 119 3.93 13.15 8.95
CA ASN A 119 4.38 11.75 9.09
C ASN A 119 3.26 10.73 8.79
N ASP A 120 1.99 11.08 9.03
CA ASP A 120 0.84 10.22 8.75
C ASP A 120 0.43 10.20 7.26
N ARG A 121 1.11 10.99 6.43
CA ARG A 121 0.91 11.13 4.96
C ARG A 121 2.21 10.90 4.17
N MET A 122 3.17 10.20 4.78
CA MET A 122 4.41 9.78 4.14
C MET A 122 4.16 8.97 2.86
N LEU A 123 4.97 9.20 1.83
CA LEU A 123 4.83 8.64 0.49
C LEU A 123 5.50 7.26 0.34
N THR A 124 5.04 6.47 -0.62
CA THR A 124 5.59 5.14 -0.93
C THR A 124 6.89 5.34 -1.67
N ALA A 125 7.99 4.72 -1.24
CA ALA A 125 9.26 4.77 -1.95
C ALA A 125 9.20 4.09 -3.34
N GLY A 126 9.87 4.65 -4.34
CA GLY A 126 9.91 4.10 -5.70
C GLY A 126 8.63 4.32 -6.52
N GLN A 127 7.69 5.11 -6.01
CA GLN A 127 6.41 5.41 -6.65
C GLN A 127 6.46 6.78 -7.34
N LYS A 128 5.85 6.84 -8.52
CA LYS A 128 5.55 8.10 -9.20
C LYS A 128 4.30 8.75 -8.62
N TYR A 129 4.42 10.03 -8.30
CA TYR A 129 3.34 10.87 -7.81
C TYR A 129 3.11 12.04 -8.75
N TYR A 130 1.85 12.47 -8.80
CA TYR A 130 1.38 13.66 -9.48
C TYR A 130 0.84 14.61 -8.44
N TRP A 131 1.07 15.90 -8.64
CA TRP A 131 0.58 16.93 -7.74
C TRP A 131 0.11 18.15 -8.52
N ALA A 132 -0.82 18.88 -7.93
CA ALA A 132 -1.35 20.10 -8.49
C ALA A 132 -1.54 21.14 -7.41
N VAL A 133 -1.33 22.40 -7.77
CA VAL A 133 -1.66 23.56 -6.95
C VAL A 133 -2.71 24.36 -7.70
N GLU A 134 -3.84 24.64 -7.05
CA GLU A 134 -4.85 25.60 -7.52
C GLU A 134 -4.80 26.81 -6.61
N ALA A 135 -4.62 28.01 -7.17
CA ALA A 135 -4.60 29.25 -6.40
C ALA A 135 -5.69 30.20 -6.91
N GLU A 136 -6.34 30.89 -5.98
CA GLU A 136 -7.39 31.88 -6.24
C GLU A 136 -7.07 33.21 -5.56
N THR A 137 -7.11 34.29 -6.33
CA THR A 137 -6.96 35.66 -5.79
C THR A 137 -8.26 36.17 -5.17
N ASP A 138 -8.18 37.19 -4.33
CA ASP A 138 -9.35 37.90 -3.77
C ASP A 138 -10.29 38.49 -4.84
N LYS A 139 -9.78 38.66 -6.07
CA LYS A 139 -10.51 39.16 -7.23
C LYS A 139 -11.16 38.02 -8.04
N GLY A 140 -11.03 36.77 -7.61
CA GLY A 140 -11.59 35.58 -8.23
C GLY A 140 -10.80 35.04 -9.43
N GLU A 141 -9.56 35.50 -9.63
CA GLU A 141 -8.69 34.93 -10.68
C GLU A 141 -8.12 33.60 -10.20
N LYS A 142 -8.36 32.53 -10.97
CA LYS A 142 -7.88 31.17 -10.66
C LYS A 142 -6.80 30.73 -11.63
N THR A 143 -5.79 30.04 -11.11
CA THR A 143 -4.79 29.33 -11.91
C THR A 143 -4.48 27.97 -11.30
N THR A 144 -4.09 27.03 -12.16
CA THR A 144 -3.72 25.67 -11.75
C THR A 144 -2.39 25.31 -12.38
N ALA A 145 -1.47 24.78 -11.59
CA ALA A 145 -0.20 24.25 -12.08
C ALA A 145 -0.04 22.77 -11.70
N PHE A 146 0.60 22.00 -12.58
CA PHE A 146 0.73 20.55 -12.46
C PHE A 146 2.19 20.13 -12.43
N GLY A 147 2.52 19.17 -11.58
CA GLY A 147 3.84 18.60 -11.44
C GLY A 147 3.79 17.10 -11.23
N ASN A 148 4.95 16.44 -11.40
CA ASN A 148 5.13 15.04 -11.04
C ASN A 148 6.55 14.81 -10.55
N PHE A 149 6.73 13.81 -9.70
CA PHE A 149 8.01 13.42 -9.15
C PHE A 149 8.00 11.92 -8.82
N GLU A 150 9.19 11.34 -8.64
CA GLU A 150 9.35 9.95 -8.25
C GLU A 150 10.08 9.91 -6.92
N THR A 151 9.46 9.26 -5.94
CA THR A 151 10.15 8.96 -4.69
C THR A 151 11.23 7.91 -4.95
N LEU A 152 12.33 8.00 -4.22
CA LEU A 152 13.43 7.08 -4.38
C LEU A 152 13.13 5.75 -3.68
N LEU A 153 13.49 4.63 -4.30
CA LEU A 153 13.57 3.36 -3.60
C LEU A 153 14.56 3.49 -2.43
N PRO A 154 14.32 2.83 -1.29
CA PRO A 154 15.32 2.74 -0.24
C PRO A 154 16.60 2.17 -0.86
N ALA A 155 17.75 2.72 -0.47
CA ALA A 155 19.00 2.09 -0.84
C ALA A 155 18.95 0.63 -0.38
N PRO A 156 19.32 -0.36 -1.23
CA PRO A 156 19.41 -1.74 -0.78
C PRO A 156 20.28 -1.75 0.48
N MET A 157 19.87 -2.53 1.50
CA MET A 157 20.74 -2.73 2.66
C MET A 157 22.14 -3.11 2.14
N ASN A 158 23.19 -2.46 2.69
CA ASN A 158 24.58 -2.43 2.21
C ASN A 158 25.27 -3.81 1.97
N SER A 159 24.54 -4.92 2.04
CA SER A 159 24.92 -6.22 1.50
C SER A 159 24.37 -6.37 0.07
N SER A 160 25.26 -6.58 -0.90
CA SER A 160 24.99 -6.78 -2.34
C SER A 160 24.03 -7.91 -2.71
N ASN A 161 23.45 -8.60 -1.73
CA ASN A 161 22.71 -9.85 -1.89
C ASN A 161 21.25 -9.76 -1.42
N THR A 162 20.71 -8.59 -1.02
CA THR A 162 19.30 -8.43 -0.62
C THR A 162 18.42 -7.96 -1.78
N PHE A 163 17.11 -8.21 -1.71
CA PHE A 163 16.09 -7.61 -2.56
C PHE A 163 15.82 -6.16 -2.10
N SER A 164 15.35 -5.30 -3.01
CA SER A 164 14.92 -3.95 -2.63
C SER A 164 13.67 -3.98 -1.75
N SER A 165 12.82 -4.98 -1.95
CA SER A 165 11.67 -5.32 -1.10
C SER A 165 11.20 -6.75 -1.42
N VAL A 166 10.57 -7.39 -0.44
CA VAL A 166 9.86 -8.66 -0.60
C VAL A 166 8.42 -8.46 -0.15
N THR A 167 7.48 -8.54 -1.08
CA THR A 167 6.04 -8.35 -0.80
C THR A 167 5.32 -9.70 -0.85
N VAL A 168 4.65 -10.07 0.24
CA VAL A 168 3.82 -11.27 0.33
C VAL A 168 2.36 -10.89 0.18
N LEU A 169 1.72 -11.38 -0.86
CA LEU A 169 0.34 -11.10 -1.20
C LEU A 169 -0.51 -12.34 -0.91
N THR A 170 -1.41 -12.22 0.07
CA THR A 170 -2.20 -13.35 0.58
C THR A 170 -3.69 -13.04 0.45
N ARG A 171 -4.37 -13.79 -0.43
CA ARG A 171 -5.83 -13.70 -0.53
C ARG A 171 -6.51 -14.39 0.66
N GLY A 172 -7.70 -13.91 1.01
CA GLY A 172 -8.61 -14.56 1.95
C GLY A 172 -9.68 -15.39 1.28
N ILE A 173 -10.55 -15.97 2.10
CA ILE A 173 -11.73 -16.69 1.64
C ILE A 173 -12.95 -15.86 1.96
N GLU A 174 -13.41 -15.14 0.96
CA GLU A 174 -14.65 -14.42 1.13
C GLU A 174 -15.84 -15.39 1.14
N PRO A 175 -16.71 -15.31 2.16
CA PRO A 175 -17.94 -16.09 2.19
C PRO A 175 -18.90 -15.54 1.13
N GLU A 176 -18.81 -16.06 -0.09
CA GLU A 176 -19.67 -15.66 -1.21
C GLU A 176 -20.75 -16.70 -1.51
N ASN A 177 -21.87 -16.23 -2.07
CA ASN A 177 -22.84 -17.11 -2.70
C ASN A 177 -22.20 -17.70 -3.98
N PRO A 178 -22.07 -19.02 -4.15
CA PRO A 178 -21.44 -19.64 -5.32
C PRO A 178 -22.12 -19.27 -6.65
N ALA A 179 -23.34 -18.72 -6.64
CA ALA A 179 -24.00 -18.19 -7.83
C ALA A 179 -23.40 -16.85 -8.34
N ASN A 180 -22.65 -16.10 -7.51
CA ASN A 180 -22.11 -14.78 -7.83
C ASN A 180 -20.63 -14.70 -7.40
N SER A 181 -19.71 -15.20 -8.22
CA SER A 181 -18.26 -15.22 -7.94
C SER A 181 -17.50 -13.94 -8.33
N GLU A 182 -18.22 -12.86 -8.65
CA GLU A 182 -17.61 -11.63 -9.16
C GLU A 182 -16.67 -10.99 -8.13
N HIS A 183 -17.01 -11.05 -6.84
CA HIS A 183 -16.20 -10.40 -5.80
C HIS A 183 -14.84 -11.08 -5.62
N SER A 184 -14.80 -12.41 -5.58
CA SER A 184 -13.54 -13.18 -5.53
C SER A 184 -12.65 -12.94 -6.75
N GLN A 185 -13.24 -12.82 -7.95
CA GLN A 185 -12.49 -12.50 -9.17
C GLN A 185 -11.87 -11.10 -9.12
N LEU A 186 -12.55 -10.14 -8.48
CA LEU A 186 -12.05 -8.78 -8.35
C LEU A 186 -10.90 -8.68 -7.35
N ILE A 187 -10.96 -9.43 -6.24
CA ILE A 187 -9.84 -9.54 -5.28
C ILE A 187 -8.61 -10.14 -5.98
N ASP A 188 -8.80 -11.24 -6.71
CA ASP A 188 -7.72 -11.87 -7.48
C ASP A 188 -7.14 -10.89 -8.51
N SER A 189 -7.99 -10.14 -9.21
CA SER A 189 -7.56 -9.10 -10.17
C SER A 189 -6.77 -7.98 -9.49
N GLN A 190 -7.14 -7.56 -8.28
CA GLN A 190 -6.43 -6.53 -7.52
C GLN A 190 -5.06 -7.02 -7.06
N LEU A 191 -4.97 -8.21 -6.47
CA LEU A 191 -3.71 -8.84 -6.08
C LEU A 191 -2.78 -9.02 -7.27
N ASN A 192 -3.33 -9.50 -8.40
CA ASN A 192 -2.56 -9.67 -9.63
C ASN A 192 -2.13 -8.33 -10.22
N GLY A 193 -2.95 -7.27 -10.07
CA GLY A 193 -2.60 -5.90 -10.43
C GLY A 193 -1.39 -5.36 -9.64
N VAL A 194 -1.35 -5.56 -8.32
CA VAL A 194 -0.19 -5.19 -7.48
C VAL A 194 1.06 -5.93 -7.94
N ALA A 195 0.97 -7.24 -8.10
CA ALA A 195 2.09 -8.05 -8.55
C ALA A 195 2.58 -7.63 -9.94
N LYS A 196 1.65 -7.27 -10.85
CA LYS A 196 1.96 -6.84 -12.21
C LYS A 196 2.68 -5.50 -12.20
N HIS A 197 2.24 -4.55 -11.38
CA HIS A 197 2.91 -3.26 -11.26
C HIS A 197 4.37 -3.41 -10.83
N ILE A 198 4.63 -4.25 -9.81
CA ILE A 198 5.99 -4.53 -9.34
C ILE A 198 6.81 -5.30 -10.40
N TYR A 199 6.18 -6.23 -11.13
CA TYR A 199 6.83 -6.95 -12.23
C TYR A 199 7.23 -6.01 -13.38
N ASP A 200 6.35 -5.10 -13.79
CA ASP A 200 6.61 -4.12 -14.85
C ASP A 200 7.73 -3.15 -14.44
N ALA A 201 7.86 -2.83 -13.14
CA ALA A 201 8.96 -2.04 -12.57
C ALA A 201 10.31 -2.78 -12.49
N GLY A 202 10.40 -4.02 -13.00
CA GLY A 202 11.64 -4.80 -13.01
C GLY A 202 11.76 -5.86 -11.92
N GLY A 203 10.69 -6.10 -11.14
CA GLY A 203 10.64 -7.13 -10.11
C GLY A 203 10.40 -8.55 -10.62
N ALA A 204 10.62 -9.55 -9.76
CA ALA A 204 10.24 -10.93 -10.02
C ALA A 204 8.99 -11.31 -9.24
N VAL A 205 8.19 -12.24 -9.76
CA VAL A 205 7.02 -12.79 -9.06
C VAL A 205 7.18 -14.30 -8.94
N LYS A 206 6.95 -14.81 -7.73
CA LYS A 206 6.85 -16.24 -7.45
C LYS A 206 5.46 -16.56 -6.91
N LYS A 207 4.85 -17.63 -7.39
CA LYS A 207 3.57 -18.15 -6.93
C LYS A 207 3.78 -19.44 -6.14
N TYR A 208 3.14 -19.54 -4.98
CA TYR A 208 3.17 -20.75 -4.16
C TYR A 208 2.37 -21.87 -4.82
N ASN A 209 2.93 -23.08 -4.83
CA ASN A 209 2.27 -24.28 -5.31
C ASN A 209 1.91 -25.18 -4.12
N PRO A 210 0.62 -25.28 -3.74
CA PRO A 210 0.20 -26.02 -2.57
C PRO A 210 0.41 -27.54 -2.69
N ALA A 211 0.44 -28.08 -3.92
CA ALA A 211 0.69 -29.51 -4.13
C ALA A 211 2.15 -29.90 -3.89
N THR A 212 3.09 -28.97 -4.06
CA THR A 212 4.54 -29.23 -3.91
C THR A 212 5.18 -28.53 -2.72
N GLY A 213 4.50 -27.54 -2.14
CA GLY A 213 5.05 -26.67 -1.10
C GLY A 213 6.13 -25.70 -1.60
N LYS A 214 6.31 -25.51 -2.91
CA LYS A 214 7.40 -24.72 -3.50
C LYS A 214 6.94 -23.41 -4.12
N TRP A 215 7.85 -22.44 -4.21
CA TRP A 215 7.66 -21.15 -4.89
C TRP A 215 8.16 -21.17 -6.33
N GLN A 216 7.24 -21.10 -7.30
CA GLN A 216 7.55 -21.16 -8.73
C GLN A 216 7.59 -19.76 -9.33
N SER A 217 8.62 -19.45 -10.13
CA SER A 217 8.67 -18.18 -10.85
C SER A 217 7.57 -18.14 -11.90
N VAL A 218 6.87 -17.01 -12.02
CA VAL A 218 5.72 -16.85 -12.91
C VAL A 218 5.82 -15.55 -13.71
N SER A 219 5.13 -15.49 -14.83
CA SER A 219 4.97 -14.29 -15.66
C SER A 219 3.48 -13.96 -15.86
N PRO A 220 3.13 -12.70 -16.13
CA PRO A 220 1.74 -12.32 -16.33
C PRO A 220 1.22 -12.76 -17.70
N GLN A 221 0.04 -13.37 -17.74
CA GLN A 221 -0.72 -13.66 -18.95
C GLN A 221 -2.17 -13.20 -18.75
N GLY A 222 -2.51 -12.03 -19.31
CA GLY A 222 -3.77 -11.35 -18.99
C GLY A 222 -3.84 -11.03 -17.50
N ASN A 223 -4.93 -11.43 -16.85
CA ASN A 223 -5.12 -11.28 -15.40
C ASN A 223 -4.57 -12.45 -14.57
N ASN A 224 -3.89 -13.42 -15.19
CA ASN A 224 -3.37 -14.61 -14.52
C ASN A 224 -1.84 -14.63 -14.47
N TRP A 225 -1.31 -15.49 -13.61
CA TRP A 225 0.12 -15.76 -13.48
C TRP A 225 0.42 -17.21 -13.83
N ILE A 226 1.23 -17.40 -14.86
CA ILE A 226 1.55 -18.72 -15.40
C ILE A 226 3.03 -19.04 -15.18
N PHE A 227 3.31 -20.33 -15.02
CA PHE A 227 4.67 -20.85 -15.03
C PHE A 227 5.11 -21.01 -16.49
N ASP A 228 6.08 -20.20 -16.92
CA ASP A 228 6.64 -20.29 -18.26
C ASP A 228 8.14 -19.91 -18.29
N SER A 229 8.76 -20.08 -19.45
CA SER A 229 10.17 -19.74 -19.68
C SER A 229 10.45 -18.24 -19.68
N ASN A 230 9.41 -17.39 -19.73
CA ASN A 230 9.54 -15.93 -19.71
C ASN A 230 9.57 -15.36 -18.29
N SER A 231 9.34 -16.20 -17.27
CA SER A 231 9.35 -15.79 -15.87
C SER A 231 10.71 -15.19 -15.45
N ARG A 232 10.66 -14.00 -14.85
CA ARG A 232 11.87 -13.33 -14.37
C ARG A 232 12.42 -14.03 -13.13
N SER A 233 13.71 -14.35 -13.15
CA SER A 233 14.40 -14.86 -11.97
C SER A 233 14.61 -13.76 -10.93
N PRO A 234 14.38 -14.02 -9.63
CA PRO A 234 14.65 -13.04 -8.57
C PRO A 234 16.14 -12.70 -8.50
N SER A 235 16.46 -11.40 -8.50
CA SER A 235 17.82 -10.86 -8.41
C SER A 235 17.95 -9.82 -7.28
N ALA A 236 19.16 -9.70 -6.73
CA ALA A 236 19.45 -8.71 -5.70
C ALA A 236 19.24 -7.28 -6.21
N GLY A 237 18.83 -6.38 -5.32
CA GLY A 237 18.50 -4.98 -5.61
C GLY A 237 17.22 -4.77 -6.42
N LYS A 238 16.50 -5.84 -6.77
CA LYS A 238 15.18 -5.79 -7.42
C LYS A 238 14.09 -6.29 -6.48
N PRO A 239 12.82 -5.86 -6.67
CA PRO A 239 11.74 -6.30 -5.81
C PRO A 239 11.32 -7.74 -6.14
N LEU A 240 10.82 -8.44 -5.12
CA LEU A 240 10.27 -9.80 -5.23
C LEU A 240 8.84 -9.82 -4.68
N VAL A 241 7.91 -10.37 -5.45
CA VAL A 241 6.53 -10.62 -4.99
C VAL A 241 6.32 -12.11 -4.79
N LEU A 242 5.72 -12.47 -3.66
CA LEU A 242 5.30 -13.83 -3.31
C LEU A 242 3.76 -13.88 -3.31
N LEU A 243 3.18 -14.51 -4.32
CA LEU A 243 1.74 -14.78 -4.41
C LEU A 243 1.43 -16.05 -3.61
N ALA A 244 0.85 -15.89 -2.41
CA ALA A 244 0.49 -16.98 -1.52
C ALA A 244 -0.80 -17.67 -2.01
N ASN A 245 -0.65 -18.54 -3.02
CA ASN A 245 -1.74 -19.30 -3.61
C ASN A 245 -2.02 -20.58 -2.81
N TRP A 246 -2.46 -20.41 -1.57
CA TRP A 246 -2.66 -21.50 -0.61
C TRP A 246 -3.96 -22.28 -0.80
N MET A 247 -4.90 -21.76 -1.59
CA MET A 247 -6.25 -22.33 -1.76
C MET A 247 -6.41 -23.25 -2.97
N GLU A 248 -5.47 -23.23 -3.92
CA GLU A 248 -5.60 -23.97 -5.17
C GLU A 248 -5.68 -25.48 -4.90
N GLY A 249 -6.70 -26.13 -5.46
CA GLY A 249 -6.93 -27.57 -5.29
C GLY A 249 -7.64 -27.97 -3.99
N ILE A 250 -8.15 -27.02 -3.21
CA ILE A 250 -8.85 -27.29 -1.93
C ILE A 250 -10.35 -27.08 -2.09
N GLU A 251 -11.14 -28.05 -1.61
CA GLU A 251 -12.60 -27.95 -1.57
C GLU A 251 -13.03 -26.77 -0.67
N GLN A 252 -13.88 -25.89 -1.19
CA GLN A 252 -14.34 -24.67 -0.51
C GLN A 252 -14.95 -24.91 0.89
N GLN A 253 -15.52 -26.08 1.15
CA GLN A 253 -16.08 -26.37 2.48
C GLN A 253 -15.01 -26.61 3.54
N ARG A 254 -13.83 -27.14 3.17
CA ARG A 254 -12.74 -27.45 4.11
C ARG A 254 -12.00 -26.21 4.58
N LEU A 255 -12.00 -25.22 3.71
CA LEU A 255 -11.46 -23.89 3.88
C LEU A 255 -12.12 -23.11 5.04
N TYR A 256 -13.32 -23.55 5.46
CA TYR A 256 -14.05 -22.99 6.60
C TYR A 256 -13.88 -23.78 7.92
N ASN A 257 -12.88 -24.67 8.00
CA ASN A 257 -12.62 -25.42 9.22
C ASN A 257 -11.67 -24.66 10.17
N SER A 258 -11.89 -24.81 11.47
CA SER A 258 -10.99 -24.35 12.51
C SER A 258 -9.59 -24.93 12.32
N GLY A 259 -8.54 -24.15 12.54
CA GLY A 259 -7.15 -24.58 12.35
C GLY A 259 -6.64 -24.46 10.91
N PHE A 260 -7.51 -24.12 9.95
CA PHE A 260 -7.11 -24.06 8.55
C PHE A 260 -6.17 -22.88 8.28
N ALA A 261 -6.49 -21.69 8.80
CA ALA A 261 -5.64 -20.52 8.64
C ALA A 261 -4.25 -20.74 9.26
N GLU A 262 -4.18 -21.39 10.43
CA GLU A 262 -2.92 -21.77 11.08
C GLU A 262 -2.13 -22.78 10.25
N ALA A 263 -2.78 -23.80 9.69
CA ALA A 263 -2.13 -24.80 8.84
C ALA A 263 -1.61 -24.20 7.52
N ALA A 264 -2.38 -23.29 6.92
CA ALA A 264 -1.96 -22.54 5.74
C ALA A 264 -0.76 -21.64 6.08
N ALA A 265 -0.81 -20.92 7.20
CA ALA A 265 0.29 -20.09 7.68
C ALA A 265 1.56 -20.91 7.96
N ASP A 266 1.43 -22.10 8.56
CA ASP A 266 2.55 -22.99 8.82
C ASP A 266 3.20 -23.49 7.52
N SER A 267 2.37 -23.91 6.57
CA SER A 267 2.83 -24.38 5.25
C SER A 267 3.54 -23.28 4.45
N LEU A 268 2.97 -22.07 4.45
CA LEU A 268 3.57 -20.91 3.79
C LEU A 268 4.86 -20.46 4.48
N PHE A 269 4.87 -20.41 5.82
CA PHE A 269 6.06 -20.09 6.60
C PHE A 269 7.19 -21.09 6.29
N ALA A 270 6.93 -22.40 6.36
CA ALA A 270 7.92 -23.42 6.05
C ALA A 270 8.46 -23.28 4.61
N SER A 271 7.58 -22.99 3.64
CA SER A 271 7.96 -22.73 2.25
C SER A 271 8.81 -21.47 2.07
N MET A 272 8.51 -20.40 2.81
CA MET A 272 9.33 -19.19 2.83
C MET A 272 10.70 -19.44 3.45
N VAL A 273 10.80 -20.26 4.50
CA VAL A 273 12.08 -20.71 5.06
C VAL A 273 12.87 -21.47 4.00
N GLN A 274 12.24 -22.41 3.28
CA GLN A 274 12.91 -23.12 2.19
C GLN A 274 13.43 -22.15 1.11
N LEU A 275 12.63 -21.17 0.70
CA LEU A 275 13.05 -20.16 -0.27
C LEU A 275 14.22 -19.30 0.26
N ASP A 276 14.22 -18.96 1.54
CA ASP A 276 15.30 -18.20 2.17
C ASP A 276 16.61 -19.01 2.24
N LEU A 277 16.53 -20.32 2.51
CA LEU A 277 17.66 -21.24 2.44
C LEU A 277 18.25 -21.31 1.01
N GLU A 278 17.40 -21.37 -0.01
CA GLU A 278 17.82 -21.30 -1.43
C GLU A 278 18.49 -19.95 -1.77
N LYS A 279 18.29 -18.93 -0.93
CA LYS A 279 18.85 -17.58 -1.06
C LYS A 279 19.93 -17.28 -0.01
N GLY A 280 20.66 -18.30 0.42
CA GLY A 280 21.86 -18.14 1.24
C GLY A 280 21.60 -18.18 2.75
N GLY A 281 20.37 -18.49 3.17
CA GLY A 281 20.08 -18.84 4.55
C GLY A 281 20.66 -20.21 4.90
N SER A 282 20.76 -20.51 6.20
CA SER A 282 21.19 -21.82 6.69
C SER A 282 20.48 -22.19 7.99
N ILE A 283 20.36 -23.49 8.24
CA ILE A 283 19.90 -24.06 9.52
C ILE A 283 20.96 -25.05 10.00
N GLY A 284 21.30 -24.97 11.28
CA GLY A 284 22.33 -25.77 11.91
C GLY A 284 23.75 -25.27 11.65
N SER A 285 24.70 -26.01 12.18
CA SER A 285 26.13 -25.88 11.92
C SER A 285 26.76 -27.29 11.89
N PRO A 286 28.07 -27.42 11.58
CA PRO A 286 28.76 -28.70 11.69
C PRO A 286 28.67 -29.34 13.08
N SER A 287 28.37 -28.58 14.14
CA SER A 287 28.25 -29.07 15.51
C SER A 287 26.82 -29.47 15.90
N GLY A 288 25.83 -29.35 15.00
CA GLY A 288 24.44 -29.76 15.24
C GLY A 288 23.41 -28.66 14.91
N LEU A 289 22.15 -28.94 15.23
CA LEU A 289 21.02 -28.03 14.94
C LEU A 289 20.85 -26.92 16.00
N TYR A 290 21.24 -27.18 17.23
CA TYR A 290 21.01 -26.28 18.36
C TYR A 290 22.34 -25.84 18.98
N ASP A 291 22.39 -24.60 19.45
CA ASP A 291 23.52 -24.11 20.23
C ASP A 291 23.50 -24.67 21.66
N SER A 292 24.51 -24.32 22.46
CA SER A 292 24.63 -24.77 23.85
C SER A 292 23.49 -24.31 24.76
N THR A 293 22.66 -23.37 24.31
CA THR A 293 21.47 -22.87 25.03
C THR A 293 20.17 -23.53 24.57
N GLY A 294 20.24 -24.47 23.62
CA GLY A 294 19.07 -25.13 23.05
C GLY A 294 18.35 -24.30 21.99
N LYS A 295 18.95 -23.20 21.52
CA LYS A 295 18.36 -22.36 20.47
C LYS A 295 18.80 -22.86 19.10
N LEU A 296 17.84 -22.94 18.17
CA LEU A 296 18.10 -23.35 16.79
C LEU A 296 19.13 -22.41 16.15
N ILE A 297 20.24 -22.98 15.67
CA ILE A 297 21.27 -22.27 14.91
C ILE A 297 20.72 -22.03 13.53
N ARG A 298 20.77 -20.77 13.07
CA ARG A 298 20.27 -20.38 11.75
C ARG A 298 20.85 -19.04 11.32
N THR A 299 20.96 -18.86 10.01
CA THR A 299 21.25 -17.58 9.38
C THR A 299 20.16 -17.27 8.36
N SER A 300 19.66 -16.04 8.36
CA SER A 300 18.73 -15.56 7.34
C SER A 300 19.46 -15.36 6.01
N GLY A 301 18.82 -15.76 4.93
CA GLY A 301 19.22 -15.49 3.55
C GLY A 301 18.65 -14.18 3.04
N SER A 302 18.72 -13.98 1.71
CA SER A 302 18.30 -12.75 1.08
C SER A 302 16.82 -12.44 1.28
N VAL A 303 15.94 -13.44 1.45
CA VAL A 303 14.49 -13.19 1.57
C VAL A 303 14.20 -12.51 2.90
N PHE A 304 14.71 -13.08 4.00
CA PHE A 304 14.46 -12.54 5.34
C PHE A 304 15.36 -11.38 5.72
N ASN A 305 16.53 -11.23 5.09
CA ASN A 305 17.39 -10.06 5.26
C ASN A 305 16.92 -8.83 4.47
N SER A 306 15.89 -8.95 3.62
CA SER A 306 15.32 -7.82 2.86
C SER A 306 14.14 -7.20 3.61
N PRO A 307 13.76 -5.94 3.30
CA PRO A 307 12.48 -5.38 3.76
C PRO A 307 11.32 -6.30 3.36
N LEU A 308 10.45 -6.62 4.32
CA LEU A 308 9.33 -7.54 4.15
C LEU A 308 8.01 -6.80 4.31
N HIS A 309 7.05 -7.05 3.42
CA HIS A 309 5.71 -6.48 3.53
C HIS A 309 4.65 -7.54 3.28
N PHE A 310 3.83 -7.81 4.28
CA PHE A 310 2.71 -8.74 4.20
C PHE A 310 1.41 -7.98 3.93
N VAL A 311 0.75 -8.25 2.80
CA VAL A 311 -0.56 -7.68 2.47
C VAL A 311 -1.59 -8.80 2.48
N GLY A 312 -2.54 -8.73 3.40
CA GLY A 312 -3.57 -9.75 3.60
C GLY A 312 -4.97 -9.19 3.41
N PHE A 313 -5.77 -9.84 2.57
CA PHE A 313 -7.18 -9.53 2.35
C PHE A 313 -8.05 -10.51 3.14
N GLY A 314 -9.05 -10.03 3.88
CA GLY A 314 -9.98 -10.90 4.61
C GLY A 314 -9.26 -11.90 5.52
N GLN A 315 -9.58 -13.19 5.38
CA GLN A 315 -8.90 -14.28 6.09
C GLN A 315 -7.38 -14.35 5.81
N GLY A 316 -6.92 -13.82 4.67
CA GLY A 316 -5.50 -13.71 4.35
C GLY A 316 -4.73 -12.84 5.36
N ALA A 317 -5.41 -11.92 6.04
CA ALA A 317 -4.84 -11.17 7.16
C ALA A 317 -4.55 -12.04 8.40
N VAL A 318 -5.39 -13.05 8.67
CA VAL A 318 -5.15 -14.06 9.73
C VAL A 318 -3.90 -14.85 9.40
N ILE A 319 -3.83 -15.39 8.18
CA ILE A 319 -2.70 -16.19 7.71
C ILE A 319 -1.40 -15.38 7.80
N ASN A 320 -1.41 -14.13 7.34
CA ASN A 320 -0.24 -13.25 7.45
C ASN A 320 0.15 -12.98 8.90
N SER A 321 -0.80 -12.74 9.81
CA SER A 321 -0.51 -12.53 11.24
C SER A 321 0.17 -13.76 11.84
N GLU A 322 -0.30 -14.96 11.51
CA GLU A 322 0.26 -16.23 11.98
C GLU A 322 1.65 -16.53 11.39
N ILE A 323 1.91 -16.18 10.12
CA ILE A 323 3.26 -16.24 9.52
C ILE A 323 4.20 -15.28 10.24
N VAL A 324 3.76 -14.04 10.49
CA VAL A 324 4.56 -13.01 11.15
C VAL A 324 4.90 -13.38 12.59
N GLN A 325 3.98 -14.03 13.31
CA GLN A 325 4.25 -14.60 14.64
C GLN A 325 5.40 -15.62 14.61
N ARG A 326 5.36 -16.53 13.63
CA ARG A 326 6.40 -17.55 13.43
C ARG A 326 7.73 -16.91 13.03
N LEU A 327 7.72 -15.89 12.17
CA LEU A 327 8.92 -15.07 11.89
C LEU A 327 9.45 -14.41 13.17
N GLY A 328 8.61 -13.82 14.02
CA GLY A 328 9.06 -13.23 15.29
C GLY A 328 9.75 -14.25 16.22
N THR A 329 9.33 -15.51 16.17
CA THR A 329 9.87 -16.61 16.98
C THR A 329 11.15 -17.20 16.38
N PHE A 330 11.12 -17.50 15.08
CA PHE A 330 12.17 -18.25 14.38
C PHE A 330 13.12 -17.38 13.56
N PHE A 331 12.77 -16.14 13.25
CA PHE A 331 13.62 -15.20 12.51
C PHE A 331 13.38 -13.79 13.06
N PRO A 332 13.75 -13.50 14.32
CA PRO A 332 13.36 -12.26 15.01
C PRO A 332 13.89 -10.97 14.36
N ASN A 333 14.87 -11.11 13.46
CA ASN A 333 15.45 -10.02 12.67
C ASN A 333 14.88 -9.94 11.24
N ALA A 334 13.94 -10.82 10.86
CA ALA A 334 13.32 -10.79 9.53
C ALA A 334 12.81 -9.39 9.19
N GLY A 335 13.00 -8.99 7.93
CA GLY A 335 12.90 -7.60 7.50
C GLY A 335 14.26 -6.90 7.45
N GLY A 336 15.34 -7.56 7.87
CA GLY A 336 16.69 -7.02 7.94
C GLY A 336 17.68 -7.97 8.60
N THR A 337 18.79 -7.44 9.11
CA THR A 337 19.86 -8.26 9.71
C THR A 337 19.93 -8.12 11.24
N SER A 338 19.25 -7.12 11.79
CA SER A 338 19.22 -6.80 13.21
C SER A 338 17.89 -6.12 13.59
N PRO A 339 17.54 -6.03 14.88
CA PRO A 339 16.37 -5.26 15.31
C PRO A 339 16.42 -3.76 14.93
N ALA A 340 17.62 -3.19 14.75
CA ALA A 340 17.80 -1.77 14.47
C ALA A 340 17.62 -1.40 12.98
N ASN A 341 17.70 -2.37 12.08
CA ASN A 341 17.59 -2.16 10.63
C ASN A 341 16.57 -3.09 9.97
N ARG A 342 15.72 -3.77 10.74
CA ARG A 342 14.61 -4.53 10.17
C ARG A 342 13.52 -3.57 9.70
N ASP A 343 12.88 -3.94 8.61
CA ASP A 343 11.65 -3.37 8.10
C ASP A 343 10.69 -4.53 7.77
N LEU A 344 9.72 -4.77 8.64
CA LEU A 344 8.72 -5.83 8.51
C LEU A 344 7.32 -5.22 8.68
N GLN A 345 6.61 -5.09 7.58
CA GLN A 345 5.36 -4.36 7.49
C GLN A 345 4.17 -5.28 7.33
N MET A 346 3.00 -4.82 7.76
CA MET A 346 1.75 -5.55 7.59
C MET A 346 0.62 -4.61 7.16
N THR A 347 0.04 -4.89 5.99
CA THR A 347 -1.20 -4.29 5.53
C THR A 347 -2.33 -5.29 5.61
N THR A 348 -3.44 -4.84 6.17
CA THR A 348 -4.68 -5.60 6.22
C THR A 348 -5.79 -4.86 5.48
N VAL A 349 -6.51 -5.59 4.63
CA VAL A 349 -7.66 -5.09 3.87
C VAL A 349 -8.87 -5.94 4.22
N ASP A 350 -9.89 -5.29 4.75
CA ASP A 350 -11.09 -5.90 5.33
C ASP A 350 -10.78 -7.12 6.22
N PRO A 351 -9.87 -7.00 7.21
CA PRO A 351 -9.53 -8.14 8.04
C PRO A 351 -10.73 -8.59 8.86
N TYR A 352 -11.05 -9.87 8.80
CA TYR A 352 -11.99 -10.52 9.71
C TYR A 352 -11.36 -11.79 10.28
N ASN A 353 -11.67 -12.06 11.54
CA ASN A 353 -11.45 -13.35 12.17
C ASN A 353 -12.79 -13.81 12.72
N TYR A 354 -13.12 -15.06 12.47
CA TYR A 354 -14.43 -15.59 12.77
C TYR A 354 -14.56 -15.88 14.27
N LYS A 355 -15.53 -15.23 14.94
CA LYS A 355 -15.94 -15.58 16.30
C LYS A 355 -17.23 -16.41 16.21
N SER A 356 -17.27 -17.51 16.97
CA SER A 356 -18.33 -18.53 16.91
C SER A 356 -19.78 -18.03 17.08
N THR A 357 -19.96 -16.82 17.63
CA THR A 357 -21.28 -16.22 17.89
C THR A 357 -21.90 -15.52 16.68
N ASP A 358 -21.11 -15.20 15.66
CA ASP A 358 -21.51 -14.23 14.62
C ASP A 358 -21.94 -14.92 13.31
N LEU A 359 -21.94 -16.26 13.28
CA LEU A 359 -22.01 -17.04 12.05
C LEU A 359 -23.04 -18.16 12.12
N SER A 360 -23.75 -18.37 11.01
CA SER A 360 -24.67 -19.49 10.81
C SER A 360 -24.23 -20.34 9.61
N GLY A 361 -24.71 -21.58 9.54
CA GLY A 361 -24.41 -22.47 8.41
C GLY A 361 -22.95 -22.93 8.34
N PRO A 362 -22.32 -23.00 7.14
CA PRO A 362 -20.99 -23.59 6.94
C PRO A 362 -19.86 -22.79 7.61
N TYR A 363 -20.12 -21.55 8.03
CA TYR A 363 -19.14 -20.66 8.63
C TYR A 363 -18.98 -20.84 10.16
N ARG A 364 -19.84 -21.65 10.81
CA ARG A 364 -19.81 -21.90 12.26
C ARG A 364 -18.52 -22.54 12.76
N ASN A 365 -17.83 -23.26 11.89
CA ASN A 365 -16.62 -23.97 12.24
C ASN A 365 -15.35 -23.14 12.04
N ILE A 366 -15.47 -21.91 11.55
CA ILE A 366 -14.32 -21.05 11.37
C ILE A 366 -13.99 -20.44 12.73
N LEU A 367 -12.89 -20.91 13.30
CA LEU A 367 -12.37 -20.46 14.60
C LEU A 367 -10.95 -19.96 14.39
N ASP A 368 -10.83 -18.94 13.56
CA ASP A 368 -9.54 -18.38 13.21
C ASP A 368 -8.92 -17.62 14.39
N PRO A 369 -7.58 -17.65 14.51
CA PRO A 369 -6.87 -16.83 15.47
C PRO A 369 -7.21 -15.35 15.33
N GLU A 370 -7.06 -14.64 16.44
CA GLU A 370 -7.18 -13.20 16.43
C GLU A 370 -6.06 -12.57 15.61
N ILE A 371 -6.43 -11.75 14.63
CA ILE A 371 -5.47 -10.94 13.87
C ILE A 371 -4.81 -9.94 14.82
N ARG A 372 -3.49 -9.98 14.92
CA ARG A 372 -2.67 -9.12 15.78
C ARG A 372 -1.53 -8.47 15.01
N VAL A 373 -1.14 -7.29 15.47
CA VAL A 373 0.13 -6.65 15.13
C VAL A 373 1.15 -7.09 16.17
N TRP A 374 2.15 -7.86 15.73
CA TRP A 374 3.18 -8.44 16.61
C TRP A 374 4.34 -7.48 16.85
N ASN A 375 5.07 -7.63 17.96
CA ASN A 375 6.17 -6.72 18.34
C ASN A 375 7.36 -6.68 17.36
N ASN A 376 7.47 -7.64 16.45
CA ASN A 376 8.46 -7.65 15.37
C ASN A 376 8.02 -6.85 14.13
N VAL A 377 6.76 -6.45 14.04
CA VAL A 377 6.25 -5.56 13.00
C VAL A 377 6.75 -4.14 13.25
N THR A 378 7.31 -3.52 12.22
CA THR A 378 7.82 -2.14 12.25
C THR A 378 6.74 -1.13 11.92
N TYR A 379 5.79 -1.52 11.07
CA TYR A 379 4.66 -0.68 10.69
C TYR A 379 3.47 -1.54 10.26
N ALA A 380 2.28 -1.19 10.74
CA ALA A 380 1.03 -1.82 10.34
C ALA A 380 -0.04 -0.81 9.95
N ASP A 381 -0.71 -1.07 8.83
CA ASP A 381 -1.93 -0.37 8.44
C ASP A 381 -3.11 -1.32 8.20
N ASN A 382 -4.29 -0.78 8.43
CA ASN A 382 -5.55 -1.48 8.34
C ASN A 382 -6.58 -0.64 7.61
N TYR A 383 -7.20 -1.23 6.59
CA TYR A 383 -8.30 -0.66 5.82
C TYR A 383 -9.49 -1.58 6.00
N TYR A 384 -10.60 -1.08 6.53
CA TYR A 384 -11.71 -1.94 6.93
C TYR A 384 -13.08 -1.31 6.68
N GLN A 385 -14.05 -2.15 6.35
CA GLN A 385 -15.47 -1.81 6.28
C GLN A 385 -16.26 -2.55 7.37
N THR A 386 -17.00 -1.79 8.19
CA THR A 386 -17.95 -2.31 9.19
C THR A 386 -19.41 -2.24 8.75
N ASN A 387 -19.72 -1.68 7.58
CA ASN A 387 -21.08 -1.47 7.07
C ASN A 387 -21.29 -1.98 5.64
N GLY A 388 -20.49 -2.96 5.19
CA GLY A 388 -20.61 -3.52 3.84
C GLY A 388 -22.06 -3.90 3.53
N ILE A 389 -22.65 -3.24 2.54
CA ILE A 389 -24.02 -3.53 2.08
C ILE A 389 -23.91 -4.72 1.13
N GLY A 390 -23.87 -5.93 1.69
CA GLY A 390 -23.66 -7.16 0.93
C GLY A 390 -23.68 -8.40 1.83
N LYS A 391 -23.55 -9.58 1.21
CA LYS A 391 -23.38 -10.86 1.94
C LYS A 391 -21.91 -11.12 2.34
N THR A 392 -21.02 -10.16 2.12
CA THR A 392 -19.61 -10.20 2.54
C THR A 392 -19.50 -9.87 4.02
N LEU A 393 -18.54 -10.47 4.72
CA LEU A 393 -18.32 -10.17 6.12
C LEU A 393 -17.60 -8.83 6.28
N ASN A 394 -18.02 -8.10 7.29
CA ASN A 394 -17.41 -6.83 7.63
C ASN A 394 -16.01 -7.05 8.20
N GLY A 395 -15.04 -6.31 7.68
CA GLY A 395 -13.76 -6.14 8.33
C GLY A 395 -13.89 -5.42 9.66
N ARG A 396 -12.77 -5.31 10.39
CA ARG A 396 -12.74 -4.63 11.68
C ARG A 396 -11.53 -3.73 11.84
N GLU A 397 -11.67 -2.77 12.76
CA GLU A 397 -10.52 -2.04 13.28
C GLU A 397 -9.57 -2.99 14.02
N LEU A 398 -8.26 -2.75 13.91
CA LEU A 398 -7.25 -3.43 14.71
C LEU A 398 -6.81 -2.51 15.85
N SER A 399 -7.63 -2.45 16.91
CA SER A 399 -7.51 -1.51 18.04
C SER A 399 -7.48 -2.19 19.42
N GLY A 400 -6.66 -3.23 19.58
CA GLY A 400 -6.44 -3.90 20.86
C GLY A 400 -5.56 -3.09 21.84
N THR A 401 -5.68 -3.38 23.14
CA THR A 401 -4.88 -2.73 24.20
C THR A 401 -3.39 -3.04 24.13
N ASN A 402 -3.03 -4.19 23.56
CA ASN A 402 -1.65 -4.67 23.42
C ASN A 402 -1.19 -4.81 21.96
N TRP A 403 -2.06 -4.49 21.00
CA TRP A 403 -1.80 -4.62 19.57
C TRP A 403 -2.72 -3.64 18.84
N LYS A 404 -2.15 -2.64 18.19
CA LYS A 404 -2.88 -1.65 17.42
C LYS A 404 -2.11 -1.41 16.13
N SER A 405 -2.80 -1.34 15.00
CA SER A 405 -2.14 -0.89 13.77
C SER A 405 -1.82 0.61 13.89
N ASP A 406 -0.64 1.01 13.40
CA ASP A 406 -0.21 2.40 13.38
C ASP A 406 -1.20 3.29 12.63
N TRP A 407 -1.92 2.69 11.68
CA TRP A 407 -2.98 3.35 10.94
C TRP A 407 -4.22 2.46 10.80
N ASN A 408 -5.40 3.04 11.07
CA ASN A 408 -6.70 2.42 10.89
C ASN A 408 -7.56 3.35 10.03
N VAL A 409 -8.04 2.85 8.89
CA VAL A 409 -8.92 3.59 7.98
C VAL A 409 -10.22 2.84 7.81
N SER A 410 -11.30 3.44 8.29
CA SER A 410 -12.64 2.98 7.94
C SER A 410 -12.96 3.40 6.50
N LEU A 411 -13.36 2.44 5.66
CA LEU A 411 -13.80 2.69 4.28
C LEU A 411 -15.34 2.82 4.19
N ASN A 412 -16.06 2.88 5.33
CA ASN A 412 -17.52 2.87 5.41
C ASN A 412 -18.24 4.07 4.76
N ASN A 413 -17.55 5.20 4.68
CA ASN A 413 -18.09 6.49 4.21
C ASN A 413 -17.20 7.12 3.12
N LEU A 414 -16.16 6.43 2.69
CA LEU A 414 -15.22 6.89 1.68
C LEU A 414 -15.74 6.46 0.31
N GLY A 415 -16.73 7.19 -0.22
CA GLY A 415 -17.11 7.19 -1.64
C GLY A 415 -17.36 5.83 -2.31
N ASN A 416 -18.62 5.42 -2.35
CA ASN A 416 -19.17 4.67 -3.48
C ASN A 416 -18.69 3.22 -3.74
N CYS A 417 -18.36 2.45 -2.69
CA CYS A 417 -18.50 0.98 -2.72
C CYS A 417 -19.99 0.57 -2.63
N SER A 418 -20.83 1.12 -3.50
CA SER A 418 -22.24 0.73 -3.63
C SER A 418 -22.31 -0.58 -4.43
N PRO A 419 -23.09 -1.59 -4.00
CA PRO A 419 -23.16 -2.91 -4.64
C PRO A 419 -23.70 -2.89 -6.09
N GLN A 420 -24.14 -1.74 -6.61
CA GLN A 420 -24.53 -1.57 -8.01
C GLN A 420 -23.40 -1.04 -8.90
N LEU A 421 -22.30 -0.57 -8.31
CA LEU A 421 -21.13 -0.08 -9.02
C LEU A 421 -20.03 -1.10 -8.82
N ARG A 422 -19.85 -1.88 -9.88
CA ARG A 422 -18.74 -2.80 -10.13
C ARG A 422 -17.50 -2.35 -9.36
N CYS A 423 -17.03 -3.16 -8.41
CA CYS A 423 -15.66 -3.08 -7.89
C CYS A 423 -14.66 -3.48 -8.99
N GLY A 424 -14.79 -2.91 -10.19
CA GLY A 424 -14.11 -3.34 -11.40
C GLY A 424 -12.97 -2.41 -11.77
N ILE A 425 -11.80 -2.99 -11.98
CA ILE A 425 -10.78 -2.41 -12.85
C ILE A 425 -11.38 -2.38 -14.26
N ALA A 426 -11.48 -1.20 -14.87
CA ALA A 426 -11.80 -1.10 -16.29
C ALA A 426 -10.67 -1.74 -17.10
N ASN A 427 -11.02 -2.77 -17.86
CA ASN A 427 -10.09 -3.59 -18.60
C ASN A 427 -9.82 -2.96 -19.98
N ASP A 428 -9.15 -1.81 -20.00
CA ASP A 428 -8.70 -1.16 -21.25
C ASP A 428 -7.19 -1.35 -21.41
N GLY A 429 -6.82 -2.54 -21.89
CA GLY A 429 -5.73 -2.76 -22.84
C GLY A 429 -4.29 -2.39 -22.49
N ASN A 430 -3.97 -1.64 -21.42
CA ASN A 430 -2.58 -1.29 -21.07
C ASN A 430 -2.33 -0.62 -19.70
N ARG A 431 -3.30 -0.47 -18.79
CA ARG A 431 -3.09 0.26 -17.52
C ARG A 431 -3.83 -0.37 -16.34
N ALA A 432 -3.09 -0.87 -15.35
CA ALA A 432 -3.64 -1.39 -14.08
C ALA A 432 -3.55 -0.31 -13.00
N GLY A 433 -4.70 0.18 -12.50
CA GLY A 433 -4.79 1.18 -11.44
C GLY A 433 -5.46 0.60 -10.19
N LEU A 434 -4.76 0.63 -9.05
CA LEU A 434 -5.25 0.17 -7.75
C LEU A 434 -5.94 1.36 -7.02
N CYS A 435 -7.27 1.38 -6.98
CA CYS A 435 -8.04 2.60 -6.68
C CYS A 435 -8.03 3.10 -5.22
N CYS A 436 -7.63 2.31 -4.22
CA CYS A 436 -7.65 2.78 -2.81
C CYS A 436 -6.50 2.26 -1.94
N ILE A 437 -5.90 1.12 -2.29
CA ILE A 437 -4.90 0.45 -1.44
C ILE A 437 -3.49 1.02 -1.69
N CYS A 438 -3.15 1.45 -2.92
CA CYS A 438 -1.81 1.96 -3.24
C CYS A 438 -1.48 3.32 -2.61
N CYS A 439 -2.46 4.18 -2.35
CA CYS A 439 -2.20 5.53 -1.83
C CYS A 439 -1.79 5.57 -0.36
N LYS A 440 -2.03 4.51 0.43
CA LYS A 440 -1.74 4.51 1.88
C LYS A 440 -0.89 3.32 2.37
N CYS A 441 -0.64 2.29 1.55
CA CYS A 441 0.33 1.21 1.81
C CYS A 441 1.80 1.66 1.94
N SER A 442 2.10 2.95 1.81
CA SER A 442 3.45 3.54 1.75
C SER A 442 4.24 3.54 3.05
N LYS A 443 3.56 3.44 4.19
CA LYS A 443 4.06 4.03 5.44
C LYS A 443 5.17 3.25 6.14
N GLY A 444 5.54 2.05 5.75
CA GLY A 444 6.61 1.34 6.46
C GLY A 444 8.03 1.53 5.90
N LEU A 445 8.21 2.14 4.71
CA LEU A 445 9.55 2.24 4.08
C LEU A 445 10.47 3.31 4.70
N SER A 446 10.05 4.03 5.76
CA SER A 446 10.80 5.21 6.27
C SER A 446 10.84 5.39 7.79
N GLN A 447 10.21 4.51 8.59
CA GLN A 447 10.44 4.52 10.05
C GLN A 447 11.76 3.85 10.44
N SER A 448 12.88 4.45 10.00
CA SER A 448 14.22 4.21 10.53
C SER A 448 14.83 5.58 10.86
N ARG A 449 14.50 6.12 12.06
CA ARG A 449 15.35 6.93 12.94
C ARG A 449 14.51 7.77 13.92
N ARG A 450 14.53 7.37 15.20
CA ARG A 450 14.81 8.22 16.38
C ARG A 450 14.53 7.42 17.66
N LYS A 451 15.50 6.60 18.07
CA LYS A 451 16.24 6.73 19.34
C LYS A 451 17.49 5.86 19.30
#